data_AF-A0A958NZJ5-F1
#
_entry.id   AF-A0A958NZJ5-F1
#
_cell.length_a   1.000
_cell.length_b   1.000
_cell.length_c   1.000
_cell.angle_alpha   90.00
_cell.angle_beta   90.00
_cell.angle_gamma   90.00
#
_symmetry.space_group_name_H-M   'P 1'
#
loop_
_entity.id
_entity.type
_entity.pdbx_description
1 polymer ?
#
loop_
_entity_poly.entity_id
_entity_poly.type
_entity_poly.pdbx_seq_one_letter_code
_entity_poly.pdbx_strand_id
1 'polypeptide(L)'
;MDRTNAEQFRSNMKEWMEAASKEPIKITRRTGESFVLVNAELFEKMQLDLARFEGLTAGLVDAVQGRVSLATKESATEVFERAKKRALKAHSKSKKAVG
;
A
#
# COMPACT_ATOMS: atom_id res chain seq x y z
N MET A 1 10.27 -18.50 -0.46
CA MET A 1 9.65 -18.19 0.86
C MET A 1 10.00 -19.27 1.86
N ASP A 2 11.08 -19.02 2.59
CA ASP A 2 11.57 -19.94 3.61
C ASP A 2 10.66 -19.96 4.83
N ARG A 3 10.65 -21.10 5.51
CA ARG A 3 9.81 -21.35 6.68
C ARG A 3 10.70 -21.67 7.87
N THR A 4 10.49 -20.97 8.98
CA THR A 4 11.22 -21.18 10.23
C THR A 4 10.27 -21.27 11.43
N ASN A 5 10.71 -21.94 12.48
CA ASN A 5 9.99 -21.98 13.76
C ASN A 5 10.43 -20.79 14.63
N ALA A 6 9.54 -20.30 15.50
CA ALA A 6 9.82 -19.17 16.38
C ALA A 6 11.02 -19.39 17.34
N GLU A 7 11.34 -20.63 17.70
CA GLU A 7 12.53 -20.93 18.50
C GLU A 7 13.83 -20.80 17.69
N GLN A 8 13.86 -21.37 16.48
CA GLN A 8 15.00 -21.27 15.55
C GLN A 8 15.21 -19.84 15.04
N PHE A 9 14.12 -19.09 14.88
CA PHE A 9 14.19 -17.68 14.55
C PHE A 9 14.89 -16.87 15.65
N ARG A 10 14.57 -17.14 16.92
CA ARG A 10 15.17 -16.42 18.05
C ARG A 10 16.64 -16.78 18.25
N SER A 11 17.03 -18.03 18.05
CA SER A 11 18.42 -18.46 18.20
C SER A 11 19.33 -17.87 17.13
N ASN A 12 18.84 -17.73 15.89
CA ASN A 12 19.64 -17.31 14.74
C ASN A 12 19.10 -16.00 14.13
N MET A 13 18.67 -15.07 14.98
CA MET A 13 17.94 -13.87 14.56
C MET A 13 18.68 -13.05 13.50
N LYS A 14 20.01 -12.92 13.62
CA LYS A 14 20.81 -12.16 12.65
C LYS A 14 20.74 -12.76 11.24
N GLU A 15 20.93 -14.07 11.11
CA GLU A 15 20.90 -14.78 9.83
C GLU A 15 19.52 -14.68 9.17
N TRP A 16 18.46 -14.82 9.97
CA TRP A 16 17.09 -14.72 9.48
C TRP A 16 16.71 -13.29 9.08
N MET A 17 17.22 -12.26 9.76
CA MET A 17 17.04 -10.86 9.36
C MET A 17 17.78 -10.54 8.05
N GLU A 18 19.00 -11.05 7.89
CA GLU A 18 19.76 -10.92 6.63
C GLU A 18 19.07 -11.67 5.48
N ALA A 19 18.55 -12.88 5.72
CA ALA A 19 17.77 -13.61 4.74
C ALA A 19 16.46 -12.88 4.38
N ALA A 20 15.78 -12.33 5.38
CA ALA A 20 14.53 -11.58 5.21
C ALA A 20 14.70 -10.26 4.44
N SER A 21 15.93 -9.75 4.36
CA SER A 21 16.24 -8.58 3.53
C SER A 21 16.10 -8.88 2.03
N LYS A 22 16.29 -10.14 1.61
CA LYS A 22 16.23 -10.59 0.23
C LYS A 22 14.86 -11.16 -0.12
N GLU A 23 14.34 -12.03 0.73
CA GLU A 23 13.05 -12.69 0.51
C GLU A 23 12.18 -12.72 1.77
N PRO A 24 10.85 -12.61 1.65
CA PRO A 24 9.95 -12.77 2.79
C PRO A 24 10.07 -14.17 3.42
N ILE A 25 10.03 -14.23 4.76
CA ILE A 25 10.19 -15.47 5.52
C ILE A 25 8.97 -15.70 6.40
N LYS A 26 8.42 -16.92 6.36
CA LYS A 26 7.30 -17.30 7.22
C LYS A 26 7.81 -17.88 8.53
N ILE A 27 7.44 -17.25 9.63
CA ILE A 27 7.73 -17.71 10.99
C ILE A 27 6.46 -18.34 11.54
N THR A 28 6.51 -19.62 11.91
CA THR A 28 5.37 -20.33 12.49
C THR A 28 5.62 -20.59 13.97
N ARG A 29 4.66 -20.23 14.82
CA ARG A 29 4.68 -20.57 16.25
C ARG A 29 4.04 -21.94 16.47
N ARG A 30 4.46 -22.59 17.55
CA ARG A 30 3.84 -23.84 18.02
C ARG A 30 2.36 -23.68 18.40
N THR A 31 1.93 -22.46 18.76
CA THR A 31 0.54 -22.09 19.01
C THR A 31 -0.32 -22.04 17.74
N GLY A 32 0.25 -22.24 16.56
CA GLY A 32 -0.45 -22.20 15.28
C GLY A 32 -0.46 -20.82 14.61
N GLU A 33 -0.09 -19.76 15.33
CA GLU A 33 0.06 -18.42 14.76
C GLU A 33 1.23 -18.39 13.77
N SER A 34 1.06 -17.72 12.63
CA SER A 34 2.14 -17.52 11.67
C SER A 34 2.31 -16.06 11.30
N PHE A 35 3.55 -15.61 11.30
CA PHE A 35 3.95 -14.25 10.94
C PHE A 35 4.80 -14.29 9.68
N VAL A 36 4.79 -13.21 8.91
CA VAL A 36 5.70 -13.05 7.79
C VAL A 36 6.65 -11.93 8.12
N LEU A 37 7.94 -12.25 8.11
CA LEU A 37 9.01 -11.27 8.22
C LEU A 37 9.33 -10.75 6.81
N VAL A 38 9.35 -9.43 6.67
CA VAL A 38 9.59 -8.75 5.41
C VAL A 38 10.49 -7.55 5.64
N ASN A 39 11.27 -7.18 4.65
CA ASN A 39 11.96 -5.89 4.62
C ASN A 39 10.93 -4.74 4.70
N ALA A 40 11.22 -3.71 5.51
CA ALA A 40 10.35 -2.54 5.70
C ALA A 40 10.08 -1.79 4.38
N GLU A 41 11.11 -1.56 3.55
CA GLU A 41 10.96 -0.87 2.26
C GLU A 41 10.07 -1.67 1.31
N LEU A 42 10.24 -3.00 1.29
CA LEU A 42 9.38 -3.88 0.50
C LEU A 42 7.94 -3.84 1.00
N PHE A 43 7.74 -3.81 2.32
CA PHE A 43 6.43 -3.71 2.92
C PHE A 43 5.72 -2.39 2.60
N GLU A 44 6.43 -1.26 2.68
CA GLU A 44 5.89 0.05 2.29
C GLU A 44 5.52 0.09 0.81
N LYS A 45 6.37 -0.45 -0.06
CA LYS A 45 6.07 -0.56 -1.49
C LYS A 45 4.81 -1.38 -1.75
N MET A 46 4.67 -2.54 -1.09
CA MET A 46 3.47 -3.37 -1.21
C MET A 46 2.20 -2.64 -0.75
N GLN A 47 2.26 -1.86 0.33
CA GLN A 47 1.13 -1.04 0.77
C GLN A 47 0.73 0.02 -0.26
N LEU A 48 1.72 0.72 -0.84
CA LEU A 48 1.48 1.69 -1.89
C LEU A 48 0.88 1.05 -3.15
N ASP A 49 1.39 -0.12 -3.53
CA ASP A 49 0.90 -0.85 -4.69
C ASP A 49 -0.53 -1.37 -4.47
N LEU A 50 -0.86 -1.87 -3.26
CA LEU A 50 -2.23 -2.21 -2.86
C LEU A 50 -3.19 -1.03 -3.02
N ALA A 51 -2.84 0.13 -2.47
CA ALA A 51 -3.66 1.34 -2.58
C ALA A 51 -3.85 1.78 -4.05
N ARG A 52 -2.81 1.64 -4.89
CA ARG A 52 -2.90 1.92 -6.33
C ARG A 52 -3.82 0.94 -7.04
N PHE A 53 -3.73 -0.36 -6.71
CA PHE A 53 -4.57 -1.37 -7.34
C PHE A 53 -6.05 -1.21 -6.99
N GLU A 54 -6.39 -0.81 -5.77
CA GLU A 54 -7.77 -0.47 -5.40
C GLU A 54 -8.32 0.68 -6.25
N GLY A 55 -7.54 1.73 -6.46
CA GLY A 55 -7.95 2.86 -7.32
C GLY A 55 -8.09 2.48 -8.80
N LEU A 56 -7.15 1.70 -9.32
CA LEU A 56 -7.17 1.25 -10.72
C LEU A 56 -8.31 0.27 -10.99
N THR A 57 -8.56 -0.68 -10.09
CA THR A 57 -9.66 -1.64 -10.23
C THR A 57 -11.00 -0.94 -10.22
N ALA A 58 -11.21 0.05 -9.33
CA ALA A 58 -12.43 0.86 -9.35
C ALA A 58 -12.63 1.59 -10.69
N GLY A 59 -11.59 2.27 -11.20
CA GLY A 59 -11.68 2.95 -12.49
C GLY A 59 -11.91 2.00 -13.68
N LEU A 60 -11.32 0.81 -13.63
CA LEU A 60 -11.48 -0.21 -14.68
C LEU A 60 -12.88 -0.83 -14.64
N VAL A 61 -13.45 -1.04 -13.45
CA VAL A 61 -14.85 -1.46 -13.28
C VAL A 61 -15.80 -0.40 -13.84
N ASP A 62 -15.56 0.88 -13.56
CA ASP A 62 -16.37 1.98 -14.10
C ASP A 62 -16.26 2.07 -15.63
N ALA A 63 -15.07 1.83 -16.18
CA ALA A 63 -14.86 1.78 -17.63
C ALA A 63 -15.62 0.63 -18.29
N VAL A 64 -15.55 -0.58 -17.72
CA VAL A 64 -16.28 -1.76 -18.21
C VAL A 64 -17.79 -1.57 -18.11
N GLN A 65 -18.27 -0.91 -17.05
CA GLN A 65 -19.70 -0.64 -16.85
C GLN A 65 -20.21 0.57 -17.66
N GLY A 66 -19.36 1.21 -18.47
CA GLY A 66 -19.73 2.37 -19.28
C GLY A 66 -20.01 3.63 -18.45
N ARG A 67 -19.59 3.67 -17.17
CA ARG A 67 -19.74 4.82 -16.27
C ARG A 67 -18.62 5.85 -16.44
N VAL A 68 -18.06 5.93 -17.64
CA VAL A 68 -16.96 6.83 -18.01
C VAL A 68 -17.42 7.81 -19.07
N SER A 69 -17.03 9.08 -18.91
CA SER A 69 -17.25 10.12 -19.91
C SER A 69 -16.06 10.25 -20.83
N LEU A 70 -16.29 10.58 -22.11
CA LEU A 70 -15.22 10.89 -23.05
C LEU A 70 -14.41 12.10 -22.57
N ALA A 71 -13.08 11.99 -22.66
CA ALA A 71 -12.17 13.07 -22.30
C ALA A 71 -12.25 14.19 -23.35
N THR A 72 -13.01 15.24 -23.03
CA THR A 72 -13.06 16.51 -23.76
C THR A 72 -12.20 17.57 -23.07
N LYS A 73 -11.79 18.63 -23.78
CA LYS A 73 -11.00 19.74 -23.19
C LYS A 73 -11.69 20.36 -21.97
N GLU A 74 -13.02 20.44 -21.97
CA GLU A 74 -13.83 20.97 -20.86
C GLU A 74 -13.90 20.00 -19.67
N SER A 75 -14.05 18.71 -19.92
CA SER A 75 -14.01 17.71 -18.84
C SER A 75 -12.64 17.66 -18.14
N ALA A 76 -11.54 17.83 -18.90
CA ALA A 76 -10.20 17.84 -18.35
C ALA A 76 -9.98 19.05 -17.43
N THR A 77 -10.36 20.26 -17.86
CA THR A 77 -10.27 21.47 -17.03
C THR A 77 -11.13 21.36 -15.78
N GLU A 78 -12.31 20.76 -15.86
CA GLU A 78 -13.17 20.54 -14.69
C GLU A 78 -12.56 19.58 -13.66
N VAL A 79 -11.94 18.49 -14.12
CA VAL A 79 -11.22 17.53 -13.25
C VAL A 79 -10.03 18.21 -12.57
N PHE A 80 -9.25 19.01 -13.32
CA PHE A 80 -8.13 19.78 -12.77
C PHE A 80 -8.59 20.79 -11.71
N GLU A 81 -9.68 21.51 -11.96
CA GLU A 81 -10.25 22.48 -11.00
C GLU A 81 -10.79 21.77 -9.74
N ARG A 82 -11.44 20.61 -9.88
CA ARG A 82 -11.86 19.80 -8.72
C ARG A 82 -10.66 19.31 -7.91
N ALA A 83 -9.60 18.85 -8.56
CA ALA A 83 -8.37 18.40 -7.90
C ALA A 83 -7.69 19.56 -7.15
N LYS A 84 -7.59 20.73 -7.78
CA LYS A 84 -7.05 21.96 -7.19
C LYS A 84 -7.85 22.39 -5.95
N LYS A 85 -9.18 22.40 -6.03
CA LYS A 85 -10.06 22.71 -4.88
C LYS A 85 -9.90 21.72 -3.72
N ARG A 86 -9.71 20.43 -4.01
CA ARG A 86 -9.47 19.40 -2.99
C ARG A 86 -8.11 19.59 -2.29
N ALA A 87 -7.05 19.85 -3.05
CA ALA A 87 -5.73 20.13 -2.51
C ALA A 87 -5.72 21.38 -1.60
N LEU A 88 -6.39 22.46 -2.04
CA LEU A 88 -6.53 23.70 -1.26
C LEU A 88 -7.34 23.49 0.03
N LYS A 89 -8.40 22.67 0.00
CA LYS A 89 -9.17 22.29 1.22
C LYS A 89 -8.37 21.43 2.19
N ALA A 90 -7.51 20.53 1.70
CA ALA A 90 -6.62 19.74 2.55
C ALA A 90 -5.59 20.64 3.25
N HIS A 91 -5.07 21.63 2.54
CA HIS A 91 -4.09 22.60 3.07
C HIS A 91 -4.69 23.58 4.10
N SER A 92 -5.98 23.93 3.99
CA SER A 92 -6.65 24.76 5.00
C SER A 92 -7.04 23.98 6.26
N LYS A 93 -7.31 22.67 6.14
CA LYS A 93 -7.52 21.78 7.29
C LYS A 93 -6.24 21.49 8.06
N SER A 94 -5.10 21.32 7.40
CA SER A 94 -3.83 21.08 8.12
C SER A 94 -3.40 22.30 8.95
N LYS A 95 -3.65 23.54 8.49
CA LYS A 95 -3.38 24.76 9.25
C LYS A 95 -4.24 24.94 10.51
N LYS A 96 -5.43 24.31 10.59
CA LYS A 96 -6.30 24.37 11.77
C LYS A 96 -5.97 23.31 12.84
N ALA A 97 -5.16 22.31 12.53
CA ALA A 97 -4.84 21.20 13.43
C ALA A 97 -3.53 21.40 14.22
N VAL A 98 -2.81 22.51 14.01
CA VAL A 98 -1.54 22.84 14.68
C VAL A 98 -1.68 24.07 15.61
N GLY A 99 -2.90 24.33 16.08
CA GLY A 99 -3.21 25.41 17.02
C GLY A 99 -3.66 24.85 18.36
#